data_AF-A0A520ZR77-F1
#
_entry.id   AF-A0A520ZR77-F1
#
_cell.length_a   1.000
_cell.length_b   1.000
_cell.length_c   1.000
_cell.angle_alpha   90.00
_cell.angle_beta   90.00
_cell.angle_gamma   90.00
#
_symmetry.space_group_name_H-M   'P 1'
#
loop_
_entity.id
_entity.type
_entity.pdbx_description
1 polymer ?
#
loop_
_entity_poly.entity_id
_entity_poly.type
_entity_poly.pdbx_seq_one_letter_code
_entity_poly.pdbx_strand_id
1 'polypeptide(L)' 'MSDGDTRAIDRRLLAAHAEGDLATLVGLYRETGERAEADGDRDRAAFFLTHAWIYALEAGLGEAEVLRSVLRKWGRAA' A
#
# COMPACT_ATOMS: atom_id res chain seq x y z
N MET A 1 -14.22 -6.37 -1.97
CA MET A 1 -14.53 -4.92 -2.07
C MET A 1 -15.65 -4.69 -3.07
N SER A 2 -16.52 -3.70 -2.87
CA SER A 2 -17.47 -3.30 -3.92
C SER A 2 -16.81 -2.43 -5.00
N ASP A 3 -17.41 -2.34 -6.17
CA ASP A 3 -16.99 -1.39 -7.23
C ASP A 3 -17.06 0.08 -6.78
N GLY A 4 -17.88 0.38 -5.77
CA GLY A 4 -17.97 1.71 -5.15
C GLY A 4 -16.74 2.02 -4.29
N ASP A 5 -16.29 1.05 -3.49
CA ASP A 5 -15.13 1.20 -2.59
C ASP A 5 -13.84 1.41 -3.38
N THR A 6 -13.67 0.66 -4.48
CA THR A 6 -12.50 0.77 -5.36
C THR A 6 -12.40 2.18 -5.95
N ARG A 7 -13.50 2.72 -6.48
CA ARG A 7 -13.53 4.08 -7.04
C ARG A 7 -13.27 5.17 -6.00
N ALA A 8 -13.66 4.94 -4.75
CA ALA A 8 -13.38 5.88 -3.65
C ALA A 8 -11.89 5.87 -3.27
N ILE A 9 -11.27 4.70 -3.21
CA ILE A 9 -9.82 4.55 -2.98
C ILE A 9 -9.02 5.19 -4.11
N ASP A 10 -9.37 4.92 -5.38
CA ASP A 10 -8.68 5.48 -6.54
C ASP A 10 -8.68 7.02 -6.52
N ARG A 11 -9.81 7.64 -6.19
CA ARG A 11 -9.90 9.10 -6.07
C ARG A 11 -8.98 9.65 -4.97
N ARG A 12 -8.90 8.96 -3.84
CA ARG A 12 -8.03 9.35 -2.72
C ARG A 12 -6.55 9.18 -3.05
N LEU A 13 -6.19 8.10 -3.76
CA LEU A 13 -4.84 7.88 -4.27
C LEU A 13 -4.43 9.01 -5.22
N LEU A 14 -5.29 9.36 -6.19
CA LEU A 14 -5.03 10.46 -7.11
C LEU A 14 -4.85 11.81 -6.40
N ALA A 15 -5.68 12.11 -5.40
CA ALA A 15 -5.57 13.34 -4.63
C ALA A 15 -4.26 13.40 -3.83
N ALA A 16 -3.93 12.32 -3.10
CA ALA A 16 -2.71 12.25 -2.31
C ALA A 16 -1.44 12.35 -3.20
N HIS A 17 -1.46 11.76 -4.40
CA HIS A 17 -0.39 11.95 -5.38
C HIS A 17 -0.26 13.40 -5.85
N ALA A 18 -1.38 14.07 -6.14
CA ALA A 18 -1.36 15.46 -6.60
C ALA A 18 -0.82 16.41 -5.51
N GLU A 19 -1.07 16.09 -4.25
CA GLU A 19 -0.63 16.88 -3.08
C GLU A 19 0.76 16.50 -2.58
N GLY A 20 1.33 15.39 -3.05
CA GLY A 20 2.59 14.84 -2.51
C GLY A 20 2.45 14.31 -1.09
N ASP A 21 1.24 13.94 -0.67
CA ASP A 21 0.94 13.44 0.67
C ASP A 21 1.35 11.97 0.82
N LEU A 22 2.65 11.77 1.06
CA LEU A 22 3.24 10.45 1.23
C LEU A 22 2.61 9.67 2.38
N ALA A 23 2.21 10.32 3.47
CA ALA A 23 1.62 9.63 4.62
C ALA A 23 0.25 9.03 4.26
N THR A 24 -0.58 9.79 3.55
CA THR A 24 -1.87 9.27 3.04
C THR A 24 -1.65 8.17 2.01
N LEU A 25 -0.65 8.30 1.12
CA LEU A 25 -0.31 7.24 0.16
C LEU A 25 0.08 5.93 0.86
N VAL A 26 0.93 5.99 1.89
CA VAL A 26 1.29 4.82 2.70
C VAL A 26 0.04 4.12 3.25
N GLY A 27 -0.86 4.89 3.86
CA GLY A 27 -2.09 4.36 4.44
C GLY A 27 -3.00 3.68 3.40
N LEU A 28 -3.26 4.35 2.26
CA LEU A 28 -4.13 3.85 1.21
C LEU A 28 -3.59 2.60 0.51
N TYR A 29 -2.29 2.61 0.19
CA TYR A 29 -1.63 1.45 -0.42
C TYR A 29 -1.59 0.26 0.53
N ARG A 30 -1.29 0.50 1.82
CA ARG A 30 -1.30 -0.55 2.83
C ARG A 30 -2.69 -1.17 2.98
N GLU A 31 -3.72 -0.33 3.17
CA GLU A 31 -5.11 -0.80 3.30
C GLU A 31 -5.53 -1.65 2.10
N THR A 32 -5.21 -1.20 0.89
CA THR A 32 -5.58 -1.92 -0.34
C THR A 32 -4.80 -3.24 -0.47
N GLY A 33 -3.53 -3.26 -0.09
CA GLY A 33 -2.70 -4.47 -0.08
C GLY A 33 -3.19 -5.50 0.93
N GLU A 34 -3.50 -5.09 2.16
CA GLU A 34 -4.06 -5.96 3.21
C GLU A 34 -5.40 -6.57 2.80
N ARG A 35 -6.26 -5.78 2.11
CA ARG A 35 -7.53 -6.29 1.57
C ARG A 35 -7.31 -7.30 0.44
N ALA A 36 -6.40 -7.03 -0.49
CA ALA A 36 -6.06 -7.97 -1.55
C ALA A 36 -5.49 -9.29 -1.00
N GLU A 37 -4.69 -9.21 0.07
CA GLU A 37 -4.20 -10.40 0.78
C GLU A 37 -5.36 -11.19 1.39
N ALA A 38 -6.29 -10.52 2.07
CA ALA A 38 -7.47 -11.15 2.65
C ALA A 38 -8.39 -11.80 1.60
N ASP A 39 -8.46 -11.23 0.40
CA ASP A 39 -9.18 -11.78 -0.75
C ASP A 39 -8.41 -12.93 -1.45
N GLY A 40 -7.20 -13.28 -0.98
CA GLY A 40 -6.37 -14.37 -1.51
C GLY A 40 -5.54 -14.00 -2.74
N ASP A 41 -5.58 -12.74 -3.19
CA ASP A 41 -4.85 -12.25 -4.35
C ASP A 41 -3.46 -11.73 -3.95
N ARG A 42 -2.52 -12.67 -3.82
CA ARG A 42 -1.16 -12.38 -3.35
C ARG A 42 -0.35 -11.47 -4.28
N ASP A 43 -0.56 -11.54 -5.59
CA ASP A 43 0.19 -10.70 -6.53
C ASP A 43 -0.27 -9.25 -6.43
N ARG A 44 -1.59 -9.03 -6.33
CA ARG A 44 -2.16 -7.70 -6.10
C ARG A 44 -1.78 -7.16 -4.72
N ALA A 45 -1.78 -8.00 -3.69
CA ALA A 45 -1.31 -7.63 -2.36
C ALA A 45 0.16 -7.17 -2.39
N ALA A 46 1.03 -7.96 -3.01
CA ALA A 46 2.44 -7.62 -3.14
C ALA A 46 2.65 -6.29 -3.88
N PHE A 47 1.91 -6.06 -4.98
CA PHE A 47 1.97 -4.81 -5.72
C PHE A 47 1.69 -3.58 -4.82
N PHE A 48 0.59 -3.61 -4.07
CA PHE A 48 0.21 -2.47 -3.23
C PHE A 48 1.09 -2.31 -1.99
N LEU A 49 1.45 -3.41 -1.33
CA LEU A 49 2.31 -3.36 -0.14
C LEU A 49 3.73 -2.89 -0.48
N THR A 50 4.24 -3.19 -1.69
CA THR A 50 5.51 -2.62 -2.16
C THR A 50 5.43 -1.10 -2.34
N HIS A 51 4.33 -0.56 -2.88
CA HIS A 51 4.16 0.89 -2.99
C HIS A 51 4.04 1.56 -1.61
N ALA A 52 3.27 0.97 -0.69
CA ALA A 52 3.20 1.44 0.69
C ALA A 52 4.59 1.48 1.34
N TRP A 53 5.41 0.46 1.09
CA TRP A 53 6.76 0.39 1.64
C TRP A 53 7.68 1.47 1.05
N ILE A 54 7.66 1.68 -0.27
CA ILE A 54 8.45 2.71 -0.95
C ILE A 54 8.09 4.10 -0.42
N TYR A 55 6.80 4.43 -0.34
CA TYR A 55 6.39 5.74 0.18
C TYR A 55 6.70 5.92 1.67
N ALA A 56 6.66 4.85 2.46
CA ALA A 56 7.07 4.92 3.86
C ALA A 56 8.58 5.18 3.99
N LEU A 57 9.41 4.60 3.12
CA LEU A 57 10.84 4.90 3.07
C LEU A 57 11.10 6.36 2.66
N GLU A 58 10.44 6.83 1.60
CA GLU A 58 10.58 8.21 1.11
C GLU A 58 10.16 9.24 2.16
N ALA A 59 9.12 8.93 2.95
CA ALA A 59 8.62 9.78 4.01
C ALA A 59 9.37 9.63 5.36
N GLY A 60 10.29 8.66 5.49
CA GLY A 60 10.97 8.37 6.74
C GLY A 60 10.04 7.83 7.85
N LEU A 61 8.97 7.14 7.47
CA LEU A 61 7.94 6.61 8.37
C LEU A 61 8.31 5.21 8.92
N GLY A 62 7.97 4.95 10.18
CA GLY A 62 8.27 3.68 10.86
C GLY A 62 7.54 2.47 10.24
N GLU A 63 6.44 2.71 9.53
CA GLU A 63 5.70 1.74 8.74
C GLU A 63 6.58 0.99 7.73
N ALA A 64 7.68 1.62 7.27
CA ALA A 64 8.61 1.00 6.34
C ALA A 64 9.18 -0.32 6.89
N GLU A 65 9.49 -0.39 8.19
CA GLU A 65 10.03 -1.61 8.82
C GLU A 65 8.98 -2.72 8.94
N VAL A 66 7.74 -2.34 9.28
CA VAL A 66 6.62 -3.27 9.37
C VAL A 66 6.35 -3.90 8.00
N LEU A 67 6.23 -3.06 6.96
CA LEU A 67 5.96 -3.48 5.59
C LEU A 67 7.11 -4.32 5.01
N ARG A 68 8.36 -3.93 5.26
CA ARG A 68 9.54 -4.72 4.86
C ARG A 68 9.52 -6.11 5.46
N SER A 69 9.12 -6.25 6.73
CA SER A 69 9.01 -7.55 7.38
C SER A 69 7.96 -8.46 6.73
N VAL A 70 6.81 -7.89 6.33
CA VAL A 70 5.77 -8.62 5.60
C VAL A 70 6.27 -9.05 4.22
N LEU A 71 6.81 -8.11 3.43
CA LEU A 71 7.29 -8.38 2.07
C LEU A 71 8.45 -9.38 2.03
N ARG A 72 9.35 -9.36 3.01
CA ARG A 72 10.45 -10.31 3.11
C ARG A 72 9.96 -11.75 3.32
N LYS A 73 8.90 -11.95 4.12
CA LYS A 73 8.28 -13.29 4.30
C LYS A 73 7.73 -13.84 2.99
N TRP A 74 7.40 -12.98 2.02
CA TRP A 74 6.91 -13.35 0.70
C TRP A 74 8.00 -13.41 -0.37
N GLY A 75 9.27 -13.16 -0.01
CA GLY A 75 10.38 -13.11 -0.96
C GLY A 75 10.35 -11.89 -1.89
N ARG A 76 9.66 -10.81 -1.51
CA ARG A 76 9.48 -9.59 -2.31
C ARG A 76 10.37 -8.41 -1.86
N ALA A 77 11.14 -8.59 -0.78
CA ALA A 77 12.15 -7.65 -0.31
C ALA A 77 13.36 -8.41 0.24
N ALA A 78 14.56 -7.86 0.05
CA ALA A 78 15.81 -8.35 0.67
C ALA A 78 15.90 -7.90 2.12
#